data_AF-A0A7X7HVQ3-F1
#
_entry.id   AF-A0A7X7HVQ3-F1
#
_cell.length_a   1.000
_cell.length_b   1.000
_cell.length_c   1.000
_cell.angle_alpha   90.00
_cell.angle_beta   90.00
_cell.angle_gamma   90.00
#
_symmetry.space_group_name_H-M   'P 1'
#
loop_
_entity.id
_entity.type
_entity.pdbx_description
1 polymer ?
#
loop_
_entity_poly.entity_id
_entity_poly.type
_entity_poly.pdbx_seq_one_letter_code
_entity_poly.pdbx_strand_id
1 'polypeptide(L)' 'MTGTTPSLTGLSPALAEAFRRHGYTVPGIEDALGSDAVDALGRSDAAFVRRSARGAGATGALLRLFVLGDALPRS' A
#
# COMPACT_ATOMS: atom_id res chain seq x y z
N MET A 1 -18.04 11.63 -26.33
CA MET A 1 -17.77 10.19 -26.41
C MET A 1 -17.49 9.68 -25.00
N THR A 2 -18.48 9.11 -24.33
CA THR A 2 -18.28 8.44 -23.03
C THR A 2 -17.57 7.12 -23.28
N GLY A 3 -16.27 7.07 -23.01
CA GLY A 3 -15.51 5.82 -23.06
C GLY A 3 -16.08 4.81 -22.06
N THR A 4 -16.13 3.54 -22.45
CA THR A 4 -16.55 2.47 -21.55
C THR A 4 -15.54 2.37 -20.41
N THR A 5 -15.96 2.68 -19.18
CA THR A 5 -15.11 2.50 -17.99
C THR A 5 -14.80 1.02 -17.85
N PRO A 6 -13.53 0.60 -17.85
CA PRO A 6 -13.17 -0.80 -17.66
C PRO A 6 -13.61 -1.28 -16.28
N SER A 7 -14.04 -2.54 -16.19
CA SER A 7 -14.41 -3.15 -14.92
C SER A 7 -13.18 -3.35 -14.03
N LEU A 8 -13.37 -3.37 -12.71
CA LEU A 8 -12.29 -3.69 -11.77
C LEU A 8 -11.66 -5.04 -12.05
N THR A 9 -12.46 -6.04 -12.45
CA THR A 9 -11.95 -7.35 -12.85
C THR A 9 -11.03 -7.26 -14.05
N GLY A 10 -11.40 -6.45 -15.07
CA GLY A 10 -10.56 -6.21 -16.24
C GLY A 10 -9.26 -5.45 -15.91
N LEU A 11 -9.30 -4.55 -14.92
CA LEU A 11 -8.13 -3.81 -14.45
C LEU A 11 -7.23 -4.60 -13.48
N SER A 12 -7.76 -5.65 -12.85
CA SER A 12 -7.06 -6.37 -11.77
C SER A 12 -5.64 -6.85 -12.14
N PRO A 13 -5.34 -7.35 -13.36
CA PRO A 13 -3.98 -7.77 -13.68
C PRO A 13 -2.99 -6.59 -13.75
N ALA A 14 -3.44 -5.47 -14.31
CA ALA A 14 -2.63 -4.25 -14.41
C ALA A 14 -2.41 -3.61 -13.04
N LEU A 15 -3.44 -3.62 -12.18
CA LEU A 15 -3.33 -3.16 -10.79
C LEU A 15 -2.35 -4.02 -9.99
N ALA A 16 -2.45 -5.35 -10.09
CA ALA A 16 -1.54 -6.26 -9.42
C ALA A 16 -0.09 -6.04 -9.87
N GLU A 17 0.13 -5.79 -11.16
CA GLU A 17 1.45 -5.47 -11.69
C GLU A 17 1.98 -4.11 -11.19
N ALA A 18 1.12 -3.10 -11.14
CA ALA A 18 1.49 -1.80 -10.57
C ALA A 18 1.89 -1.93 -9.07
N PHE A 19 1.15 -2.72 -8.29
CA PHE A 19 1.46 -2.98 -6.89
C PHE A 19 2.81 -3.68 -6.73
N ARG A 20 3.09 -4.73 -7.52
CA ARG A 20 4.38 -5.43 -7.50
C ARG A 20 5.55 -4.52 -7.85
N ARG A 21 5.39 -3.66 -8.87
CA ARG A 21 6.43 -2.70 -9.28
C ARG A 21 6.82 -1.73 -8.16
N HIS A 22 5.88 -1.41 -7.28
CA HIS A 22 6.10 -0.56 -6.12
C HIS A 22 6.39 -1.35 -4.85
N GLY A 23 6.76 -2.63 -4.94
CA GLY A 23 7.14 -3.43 -3.77
C GLY A 23 5.99 -3.71 -2.80
N TYR A 24 4.74 -3.58 -3.24
CA TYR A 24 3.56 -3.92 -2.44
C TYR A 24 3.32 -5.43 -2.45
N THR A 25 4.27 -6.14 -1.84
CA THR A 25 4.32 -7.58 -1.62
C THR A 25 4.67 -7.82 -0.15
N VAL A 26 4.45 -9.03 0.38
CA VAL A 26 4.82 -9.31 1.79
C VAL A 26 6.31 -9.02 2.04
N PRO A 27 7.27 -9.54 1.24
CA PRO A 27 8.68 -9.22 1.44
C PRO A 27 9.00 -7.73 1.23
N GLY A 28 8.39 -7.08 0.24
CA GLY A 28 8.66 -5.67 -0.04
C GLY A 28 8.12 -4.73 1.05
N ILE A 29 7.06 -5.13 1.74
CA ILE A 29 6.53 -4.42 2.92
C ILE A 29 7.47 -4.61 4.11
N GLU A 30 7.97 -5.83 4.34
CA GLU A 30 8.98 -6.12 5.37
C GLU A 30 10.26 -5.32 5.15
N ASP A 31 10.79 -5.30 3.92
CA ASP A 31 11.98 -4.55 3.55
C ASP A 31 11.80 -3.04 3.73
N ALA A 32 10.61 -2.50 3.42
CA ALA A 32 10.33 -1.06 3.46
C ALA A 32 10.04 -0.53 4.88
N LEU A 33 9.47 -1.34 5.76
CA LEU A 33 9.00 -0.91 7.08
C LEU A 33 9.86 -1.44 8.24
N GLY A 34 10.59 -2.54 8.02
CA GLY A 34 11.30 -3.27 9.05
C GLY A 34 10.39 -4.18 9.89
N SER A 35 11.02 -5.15 10.56
CA SER A 35 10.36 -6.18 11.38
C SER A 35 9.41 -5.59 12.42
N ASP A 36 9.83 -4.55 13.13
CA ASP A 36 9.05 -3.96 14.23
C ASP A 36 7.70 -3.41 13.75
N ALA A 37 7.66 -2.88 12.54
CA ALA A 37 6.45 -2.33 11.95
C ALA A 37 5.52 -3.42 11.40
N VAL A 38 6.08 -4.53 10.92
CA VAL A 38 5.30 -5.71 10.52
C VAL A 38 4.69 -6.40 11.75
N ASP A 39 5.45 -6.50 12.84
CA ASP A 39 4.95 -6.99 14.12
C ASP A 39 3.85 -6.07 14.69
N ALA A 40 4.03 -4.76 14.57
CA ALA A 40 3.00 -3.79 14.94
C ALA A 40 1.72 -3.95 14.08
N LEU A 41 1.86 -4.23 12.78
CA LEU A 41 0.73 -4.51 11.89
C LEU A 41 -0.02 -5.77 12.35
N GLY A 42 0.70 -6.84 12.68
CA GLY A 42 0.11 -8.07 13.23
C GLY A 42 -0.65 -7.86 14.55
N ARG A 43 -0.24 -6.87 15.35
CA ARG A 43 -0.90 -6.47 16.61
C ARG A 43 -1.97 -5.39 16.45
N SER A 44 -2.32 -5.00 15.22
CA SER A 44 -3.25 -3.89 14.93
C SER A 44 -2.84 -2.53 15.51
N ASP A 45 -1.54 -2.29 15.74
CA ASP A 45 -1.01 -0.99 16.19
C ASP A 45 -0.88 -0.03 15.00
N ALA A 46 -2.01 0.53 14.59
CA ALA A 46 -2.07 1.41 13.43
C ALA A 46 -1.25 2.70 13.61
N ALA A 47 -1.03 3.18 14.85
CA ALA A 47 -0.28 4.41 15.08
C ALA A 47 1.21 4.24 14.77
N PHE A 48 1.79 3.12 15.19
CA PHE A 48 3.17 2.78 14.87
C PHE A 48 3.35 2.56 13.37
N VAL A 49 2.48 1.75 12.76
CA VAL A 49 2.53 1.45 11.32
C VAL A 49 2.42 2.73 10.49
N ARG A 50 1.51 3.66 10.85
CA ARG A 50 1.40 4.97 10.17
C ARG A 50 2.71 5.74 10.19
N ARG A 51 3.42 5.73 11.32
CA ARG A 51 4.67 6.47 11.48
C ARG A 51 5.75 5.90 10.57
N SER A 52 5.93 4.58 10.58
CA SER A 52 6.89 3.89 9.73
C SER A 52 6.57 4.07 8.23
N ALA A 53 5.28 4.02 7.87
CA ALA A 53 4.84 4.16 6.49
C ALA A 53 5.05 5.57 5.89
N ARG A 54 5.23 6.63 6.69
CA ARG A 54 5.44 8.00 6.18
C ARG A 54 6.74 8.15 5.38
N GLY A 55 7.77 7.37 5.72
CA GLY A 55 9.08 7.40 5.04
C GLY A 55 9.26 6.31 3.99
N ALA A 56 8.32 5.36 3.88
CA ALA A 56 8.47 4.14 3.07
C ALA A 56 8.09 4.31 1.58
N GLY A 57 8.17 5.55 1.06
CA GLY A 57 7.91 5.85 -0.35
C GLY A 57 6.54 5.37 -0.86
N ALA A 58 6.53 4.80 -2.06
CA ALA A 58 5.31 4.30 -2.71
C ALA A 58 4.65 3.14 -1.95
N THR A 59 5.45 2.21 -1.39
CA THR A 59 4.96 1.11 -0.56
C THR A 59 4.21 1.62 0.66
N GLY A 60 4.79 2.62 1.35
CA GLY A 60 4.15 3.28 2.49
C GLY A 60 2.84 3.97 2.12
N ALA A 61 2.77 4.62 0.96
CA ALA A 61 1.53 5.23 0.47
C ALA A 61 0.46 4.18 0.17
N LEU A 62 0.80 3.07 -0.50
CA LEU A 62 -0.13 1.98 -0.79
C LEU A 62 -0.65 1.32 0.49
N LEU A 63 0.22 1.08 1.47
CA LEU A 63 -0.18 0.50 2.75
C LEU A 63 -1.11 1.44 3.54
N ARG A 64 -0.81 2.74 3.55
CA ARG A 64 -1.68 3.73 4.18
C ARG A 64 -3.06 3.77 3.54
N LEU A 65 -3.13 3.72 2.21
CA LEU A 65 -4.39 3.77 1.48
C LEU A 65 -5.22 2.48 1.64
N PHE A 66 -4.61 1.31 1.42
CA PHE A 66 -5.35 0.04 1.30
C PHE A 66 -5.46 -0.75 2.61
N VAL A 67 -4.53 -0.58 3.55
CA VAL A 67 -4.54 -1.32 4.82
C VAL A 67 -5.02 -0.44 5.97
N LEU A 68 -4.52 0.80 6.06
CA LEU A 68 -4.84 1.70 7.18
C LEU A 68 -6.06 2.59 6.91
N GLY A 69 -6.54 2.64 5.65
CA GLY A 69 -7.66 3.48 5.24
C GLY A 69 -7.39 4.98 5.35
N ASP A 70 -6.12 5.38 5.35
CA ASP A 70 -5.72 6.79 5.46
C ASP A 70 -5.94 7.52 4.14
N ALA A 71 -6.36 8.79 4.24
CA ALA A 71 -6.24 9.72 3.13
C ALA A 71 -4.75 10.00 2.84
N LEU A 72 -4.38 9.96 1.56
CA LEU A 72 -3.06 10.36 1.10
C LEU A 72 -3.01 11.88 0.84
N PRO A 73 -1.85 12.53 1.06
CA PRO A 73 -1.66 13.92 0.64
C PRO A 73 -1.90 14.07 -0.86
N ARG A 74 -2.45 15.21 -1.27
CA ARG A 74 -2.46 15.57 -2.70
C ARG A 74 -1.04 15.97 -3.08
N SER A 75 -0.47 15.28 -4.07
CA SER A 75 0.79 15.60 -4.73
C SER A 75 0.62 16.74 -5.72
#